data_AF-A0A4R3JPJ7-F1
#
_entry.id   AF-A0A4R3JPJ7-F1
#
_cell.length_a   1.000
_cell.length_b   1.000
_cell.length_c   1.000
_cell.angle_alpha   90.00
_cell.angle_beta   90.00
_cell.angle_gamma   90.00
#
_symmetry.space_group_name_H-M   'P 1'
#
loop_
_entity.id
_entity.type
_entity.pdbx_description
1 polymer ?
#
loop_
_entity_poly.entity_id
_entity_poly.type
_entity_poly.pdbx_seq_one_letter_code
_entity_poly.pdbx_strand_id
1 'polypeptide(L)' 'MQSELEIAKKEARSMYDGVDRGRYIGEEQVRGTTYYFYYNGKEYLYETDYDRKQEEKRRKRDEERRKTKTRRYGLRA' A
#
# COMPACT_ATOMS: atom_id res chain seq x y z
N MET A 1 29.29 8.35 -5.65
CA MET A 1 28.39 7.18 -5.71
C MET A 1 27.00 7.71 -5.38
N GLN A 2 26.07 7.71 -6.32
CA GLN A 2 24.67 8.01 -5.99
C GLN A 2 24.13 6.86 -5.15
N SER A 3 23.46 7.17 -4.04
CA SER A 3 22.86 6.13 -3.20
C SER A 3 21.69 5.49 -3.94
N GLU A 4 21.51 4.16 -3.85
CA GLU A 4 20.36 3.43 -4.44
C GLU A 4 19.01 4.09 -4.09
N LEU A 5 18.93 4.71 -2.90
CA LEU A 5 17.77 5.47 -2.45
C LEU A 5 17.47 6.71 -3.33
N GLU A 6 18.47 7.41 -3.85
CA GLU A 6 18.26 8.57 -4.73
C GLU A 6 17.68 8.17 -6.10
N ILE A 7 18.10 7.01 -6.61
CA ILE A 7 17.56 6.44 -7.84
C ILE A 7 16.11 6.01 -7.60
N ALA A 8 15.86 5.30 -6.49
CA ALA A 8 14.52 4.93 -6.08
C ALA A 8 13.60 6.15 -5.95
N LYS A 9 14.06 7.27 -5.37
CA LYS A 9 13.23 8.49 -5.29
C LYS A 9 12.80 9.06 -6.64
N LYS A 10 13.64 8.92 -7.67
CA LYS A 10 13.37 9.44 -9.02
C LYS A 10 12.53 8.48 -9.86
N GLU A 11 12.81 7.19 -9.77
CA GLU A 11 12.23 6.17 -10.65
C GLU A 11 11.16 5.30 -9.99
N ALA A 12 11.04 5.32 -8.66
CA ALA A 12 10.10 4.44 -7.98
C ALA A 12 8.66 4.77 -8.36
N ARG A 13 7.88 3.70 -8.49
CA ARG A 13 6.47 3.76 -8.84
C ARG A 13 5.61 3.40 -7.63
N SER A 14 4.42 4.01 -7.52
CA SER A 14 3.49 3.68 -6.44
C SER A 14 3.12 2.21 -6.53
N MET A 15 3.37 1.50 -5.45
CA MET A 15 3.02 0.10 -5.32
C MET A 15 1.50 -0.03 -5.12
N TYR A 16 0.88 -1.01 -5.77
CA TYR A 16 -0.53 -1.39 -5.58
C TYR A 16 -0.61 -2.74 -4.84
N ASP A 17 -1.76 -3.00 -4.22
CA ASP A 17 -2.07 -4.28 -3.57
C ASP A 17 -1.76 -5.47 -4.48
N GLY A 18 -0.95 -6.41 -3.99
CA GLY A 18 -0.55 -7.63 -4.69
C GLY A 18 0.78 -7.60 -5.45
N VAL A 19 1.52 -6.48 -5.48
CA VAL A 19 2.88 -6.46 -6.06
C VAL A 19 3.89 -7.09 -5.08
N ASP A 20 4.93 -7.75 -5.59
CA ASP A 20 6.00 -8.25 -4.73
C ASP A 20 6.94 -7.10 -4.32
N ARG A 21 7.10 -6.91 -3.01
CA ARG A 21 7.89 -5.80 -2.44
C ARG A 21 9.39 -5.99 -2.67
N GLY A 22 9.87 -7.21 -2.92
CA GLY A 22 11.29 -7.48 -3.03
C GLY A 22 12.10 -7.00 -1.82
N ARG A 23 13.22 -6.31 -2.09
CA ARG A 23 14.17 -5.84 -1.09
C ARG A 23 13.86 -4.40 -0.66
N TYR A 24 13.81 -4.17 0.64
CA TYR A 24 13.73 -2.82 1.20
C TYR A 24 15.04 -2.04 0.95
N ILE A 25 14.91 -0.82 0.43
CA ILE A 25 16.04 0.08 0.13
C ILE A 25 16.18 1.12 1.24
N GLY A 26 15.06 1.69 1.67
CA GLY A 26 15.02 2.75 2.68
C GLY A 26 13.68 3.48 2.69
N GLU A 27 13.54 4.42 3.62
CA GLU A 27 12.36 5.27 3.74
C GLU A 27 12.73 6.74 3.69
N GLU A 28 11.82 7.56 3.20
CA GLU A 28 11.92 9.01 3.25
C GLU A 28 10.65 9.61 3.83
N GLN A 29 10.81 10.54 4.76
CA GLN A 29 9.69 11.36 5.21
C GLN A 29 9.63 12.65 4.40
N VAL A 30 8.60 12.80 3.59
CA VAL A 30 8.35 14.02 2.81
C VAL A 30 7.05 14.65 3.28
N ARG A 31 7.12 15.89 3.80
CA ARG A 31 5.96 16.67 4.22
C ARG A 31 5.02 15.94 5.22
N GLY A 32 5.60 15.13 6.11
CA GLY A 32 4.85 14.37 7.11
C GLY A 32 4.25 13.05 6.60
N THR A 33 4.48 12.69 5.35
CA THR A 33 4.16 11.36 4.80
C THR A 33 5.43 10.55 4.71
N THR A 34 5.41 9.32 5.24
CA THR A 34 6.52 8.38 5.08
C THR A 34 6.36 7.58 3.79
N TYR A 35 7.38 7.63 2.95
CA TYR A 35 7.54 6.90 1.70
C TYR A 35 8.53 5.77 1.94
N TYR A 36 8.08 4.53 1.79
CA TYR A 36 8.91 3.34 1.93
C TYR A 36 9.30 2.86 0.54
N PHE A 37 10.60 2.81 0.23
CA PHE A 37 11.13 2.41 -1.07
C PHE A 37 11.63 0.97 -1.04
N TYR A 38 11.31 0.24 -2.10
CA TYR A 38 11.65 -1.15 -2.30
C TYR A 38 12.13 -1.41 -3.72
N TYR A 39 12.90 -2.48 -3.91
CA TYR A 39 13.39 -2.94 -5.20
C TYR A 39 13.06 -4.41 -5.42
N ASN A 40 12.29 -4.71 -6.45
CA ASN A 40 11.86 -6.07 -6.76
C ASN A 40 12.75 -6.77 -7.81
N GLY A 41 14.02 -6.37 -7.91
CA GLY A 41 14.94 -6.93 -8.91
C GLY A 41 14.70 -6.46 -10.35
N LYS A 42 13.54 -5.84 -10.62
CA LYS A 42 13.14 -5.30 -11.93
C LYS A 42 12.89 -3.79 -11.90
N GLU A 43 12.19 -3.34 -10.86
CA GLU A 43 11.74 -1.95 -10.75
C GLU A 43 11.76 -1.48 -9.30
N TYR A 44 11.88 -0.16 -9.15
CA TYR A 44 11.77 0.51 -7.87
C TYR A 44 10.30 0.77 -7.57
N LEU A 45 9.89 0.44 -6.35
CA LEU A 45 8.53 0.58 -5.87
C LEU A 45 8.54 1.45 -4.63
N TYR A 46 7.52 2.25 -4.43
CA TYR A 46 7.31 2.95 -3.17
C TYR A 46 5.89 2.75 -2.65
N GLU A 47 5.76 2.66 -1.33
CA GLU A 47 4.48 2.64 -0.63
C GLU A 47 4.42 3.85 0.32
N THR A 48 3.25 4.48 0.45
CA THR A 48 3.05 5.57 1.40
C THR A 48 2.17 5.15 2.56
N ASP A 49 2.41 5.73 3.74
CA ASP A 49 1.52 5.53 4.90
C ASP A 49 0.07 5.95 4.60
N TYR A 50 -0.11 6.94 3.71
CA TYR A 50 -1.43 7.39 3.28
C TYR A 50 -2.20 6.30 2.53
N ASP A 51 -1.54 5.58 1.63
CA ASP A 51 -2.16 4.50 0.85
C ASP A 51 -2.58 3.34 1.76
N ARG A 52 -1.71 2.98 2.72
CA ARG A 52 -1.97 1.95 3.72
C ARG A 52 -3.21 2.27 4.57
N LYS A 53 -3.40 3.54 4.96
CA LYS A 53 -4.59 4.01 5.69
C LYS A 53 -5.86 4.04 4.83
N GLN A 54 -5.75 4.38 3.55
CA GLN A 54 -6.89 4.39 2.63
C GLN A 54 -7.39 2.98 2.33
N GLU A 55 -6.47 2.02 2.15
CA GLU A 55 -6.80 0.63 1.97
C GLU A 55 -7.50 0.03 3.20
N GLU A 56 -7.00 0.31 4.40
CA GLU A 56 -7.65 -0.15 5.63
C GLU A 56 -9.09 0.40 5.74
N LYS A 57 -9.29 1.69 5.39
CA LYS A 57 -10.64 2.29 5.34
C LYS A 57 -11.54 1.62 4.30
N ARG A 58 -11.00 1.29 3.12
CA ARG A 58 -11.75 0.55 2.07
C ARG A 58 -12.13 -0.85 2.52
N ARG A 59 -11.19 -1.58 3.14
CA ARG A 59 -11.40 -2.94 3.64
C ARG A 59 -12.45 -2.99 4.76
N LYS A 60 -12.39 -2.06 5.72
CA LYS A 60 -13.43 -1.88 6.76
C LYS A 60 -14.81 -1.62 6.14
N ARG A 61 -14.88 -0.77 5.11
CA ARG A 61 -16.15 -0.45 4.43
C ARG A 61 -16.73 -1.63 3.65
N ASP A 62 -15.88 -2.48 3.04
CA ASP A 62 -16.33 -3.71 2.37
C ASP A 62 -16.83 -4.75 3.39
N GLU A 63 -16.13 -4.89 4.52
CA GLU A 63 -16.56 -5.79 5.60
C GLU A 63 -17.91 -5.35 6.21
N GLU A 64 -18.11 -4.06 6.45
CA GLU A 64 -19.40 -3.53 6.91
C GLU A 64 -20.53 -3.82 5.92
N ARG A 65 -20.28 -3.66 4.61
CA ARG A 65 -21.24 -4.02 3.55
C ARG A 65 -21.58 -5.51 3.55
N ARG A 66 -20.61 -6.39 3.78
CA ARG A 66 -20.86 -7.84 3.90
C ARG A 66 -21.73 -8.14 5.13
N LYS A 67 -21.44 -7.54 6.29
CA LYS A 67 -22.25 -7.69 7.51
C LYS A 67 -23.69 -7.20 7.34
N THR A 68 -23.92 -6.11 6.60
CA THR A 68 -25.30 -5.64 6.32
C THR A 68 -26.05 -6.54 5.34
N LYS A 69 -25.35 -7.11 4.35
CA LYS A 69 -25.98 -8.00 3.35
C LYS A 69 -26.42 -9.34 3.96
N THR A 70 -25.64 -9.90 4.88
CA THR A 70 -26.02 -11.14 5.60
C THR A 70 -27.24 -10.94 6.51
N ARG A 71 -27.43 -9.74 7.08
CA ARG A 71 -28.61 -9.40 7.88
C ARG A 71 -29.92 -9.30 7.08
N ARG A 72 -29.86 -9.01 5.77
CA ARG A 72 -31.07 -8.83 4.93
C ARG A 72 -31.61 -10.14 4.33
N TYR A 73 -30.81 -11.21 4.29
CA TYR A 73 -31.18 -12.50 3.69
C TYR A 73 -31.08 -13.69 4.67
N GLY A 74 -30.82 -13.46 5.96
CA GLY A 74 -30.62 -14.50 6.97
C GLY A 74 -31.74 -14.66 8.01
N LEU A 75 -33.01 -14.41 7.65
CA LEU A 75 -34.16 -14.73 8.49
C LEU A 75 -35.20 -15.51 7.68
N ARG A 76 -34.84 -16.76 7.36
CA ARG A 76 -35.80 -17.84 7.13
C ARG A 76 -35.07 -19.16 7.40
N ALA A 77 -34.86 -19.43 8.69
CA ALA A 77 -34.74 -20.78 9.21
C ALA A 77 -36.06 -21.10 9.92
#